data_AF-D7MYA3-F1
#
_entry.id   AF-D7MYA3-F1
#
_cell.length_a   1.000
_cell.length_b   1.000
_cell.length_c   1.000
_cell.angle_alpha   90.00
_cell.angle_beta   90.00
_cell.angle_gamma   90.00
#
_symmetry.space_group_name_H-M   'P 1'
#
loop_
_entity.id
_entity.type
_entity.pdbx_description
1 polymer ?
#
loop_
_entity_poly.entity_id
_entity_poly.type
_entity_poly.pdbx_seq_one_letter_code
_entity_poly.pdbx_strand_id
1 'polypeptide(L)'
;VSEDPLTVKVHHLKDKPYDKDDDVIKATYFQVMSTLACSLHIWHFLRHIGEINYPRLADSGAGISGANKHQNQGFFEELDVHKRQELTLELVKKEVEINKIQESIAKVVEEKISGDRRRIILTEQINAIKKELGVETDEKSACSKFRGRIDPIKDKIPEHVLKVVEEELKSCSCLKPNFDVLRAEKMLDEDHYRLSEVKERILEFIAVGRLRGTSKKIIRLSGPPGVGKTSIGRSIARALDCKFFLFSVGGLFDVAEIKGHRRTCIGAMPGKMVQCLKNVGTENPLVLIDEIDKLGVRCHDGDPASAMLELLDPEQNANFLDHYLDITIGLSKVFMDIFSSLYICNFLSL
;
A
#
# COMPACT_ATOMS: atom_id res chain seq x y z
N VAL A 1 -77.95 13.69 37.14
CA VAL A 1 -76.87 14.70 37.14
C VAL A 1 -76.16 14.59 35.81
N SER A 2 -76.45 15.51 34.90
CA SER A 2 -75.74 15.63 33.62
C SER A 2 -74.47 16.41 33.90
N GLU A 3 -73.37 15.71 34.15
CA GLU A 3 -72.06 16.35 34.27
C GLU A 3 -71.49 16.52 32.85
N ASP A 4 -71.49 17.76 32.36
CA ASP A 4 -70.79 18.13 31.13
C ASP A 4 -69.30 17.73 31.22
N PRO A 5 -68.68 17.27 30.12
CA PRO A 5 -67.28 16.85 30.13
C PRO A 5 -66.35 18.03 30.45
N LEU A 6 -65.37 17.78 31.32
CA LEU A 6 -64.28 18.71 31.65
C LEU A 6 -63.61 19.22 30.36
N THR A 7 -63.80 20.51 30.05
CA THR A 7 -63.20 21.15 28.88
C THR A 7 -62.05 22.04 29.31
N VAL A 8 -60.83 21.71 28.85
CA VAL A 8 -59.64 22.52 29.08
C VAL A 8 -59.46 23.47 27.89
N LYS A 9 -59.41 24.78 28.13
CA LYS A 9 -59.08 25.79 27.11
C LYS A 9 -57.60 26.13 27.20
N VAL A 10 -56.91 26.02 26.07
CA VAL A 10 -55.52 26.45 25.92
C VAL A 10 -55.51 27.82 25.27
N HIS A 11 -54.76 28.76 25.85
CA HIS A 11 -54.53 30.08 25.27
C HIS A 11 -53.07 30.19 24.81
N HIS A 12 -52.86 30.76 23.63
CA HIS A 12 -51.51 31.12 23.18
C HIS A 12 -51.00 32.31 24.00
N LEU A 13 -49.78 32.19 24.52
CA LEU A 13 -49.07 33.32 25.12
C LEU A 13 -48.85 34.40 24.04
N LYS A 14 -49.09 35.66 24.41
CA LYS A 14 -48.83 36.80 23.53
C LYS A 14 -47.43 37.32 23.80
N ASP A 15 -46.64 37.46 22.75
CA ASP A 15 -45.31 38.06 22.82
C ASP A 15 -45.41 39.53 23.25
N LYS A 16 -44.33 40.05 23.84
CA LYS A 16 -44.22 41.49 24.13
C LYS A 16 -44.25 42.28 22.82
N PRO A 17 -44.84 43.49 22.80
CA PRO A 17 -44.81 44.34 21.62
C PRO A 17 -43.35 44.63 21.25
N TYR A 18 -42.99 44.36 19.99
CA TYR A 18 -41.66 44.59 19.44
C TYR A 18 -41.78 45.42 18.16
N ASP A 19 -40.75 46.23 17.88
CA ASP A 19 -40.69 46.98 16.64
C ASP A 19 -40.23 46.05 15.50
N LYS A 20 -41.03 45.98 14.43
CA LYS A 20 -40.72 45.16 13.27
C LYS A 20 -39.66 45.80 12.39
N ASP A 21 -39.46 47.11 12.53
CA ASP A 21 -38.52 47.87 11.72
C ASP A 21 -37.14 48.03 12.33
N ASP A 22 -36.94 47.57 13.57
CA ASP A 22 -35.65 47.57 14.24
C ASP A 22 -34.58 46.80 13.44
N ASP A 23 -33.49 47.50 13.12
CA ASP A 23 -32.37 46.98 12.35
C ASP A 23 -31.67 45.82 13.05
N VAL A 24 -31.66 45.78 14.39
CA VAL A 24 -30.99 44.72 15.16
C VAL A 24 -31.76 43.41 15.09
N ILE A 25 -33.10 43.47 15.17
CA ILE A 25 -33.98 42.30 15.02
C ILE A 25 -33.90 41.77 13.58
N LYS A 26 -33.90 42.66 12.58
CA LYS A 26 -33.72 42.29 11.17
C LYS A 26 -32.36 41.60 10.96
N ALA A 27 -31.28 42.17 11.48
CA ALA A 27 -29.94 41.61 11.33
C ALA A 27 -29.82 40.22 11.96
N THR A 28 -30.33 40.06 13.20
CA THR A 28 -30.30 38.78 13.93
C THR A 28 -31.14 37.73 13.21
N TYR A 29 -32.32 38.11 12.72
CA TYR A 29 -33.16 37.25 11.89
C TYR A 29 -32.45 36.75 10.63
N PHE A 30 -31.81 37.63 9.86
CA PHE A 30 -31.07 37.24 8.67
C PHE A 30 -29.88 36.33 9.00
N GLN A 31 -29.21 36.56 10.13
CA GLN A 31 -28.11 35.72 10.57
C GLN A 31 -28.59 34.31 10.97
N VAL A 32 -29.70 34.20 11.70
CA VAL A 32 -30.34 32.91 12.02
C VAL A 32 -30.78 32.20 10.74
N MET A 33 -31.34 32.93 9.77
CA MET A 33 -31.73 32.33 8.50
C MET A 33 -30.56 31.83 7.68
N SER A 34 -29.50 32.62 7.58
CA SER A 34 -28.29 32.22 6.85
C SER A 34 -27.62 31.00 7.48
N THR A 35 -27.54 30.95 8.81
CA THR A 35 -26.96 29.82 9.54
C THR A 35 -27.79 28.54 9.41
N LEU A 36 -29.13 28.64 9.52
CA LEU A 36 -30.03 27.50 9.29
C LEU A 36 -29.97 27.00 7.83
N ALA A 37 -29.87 27.91 6.85
CA ALA A 37 -29.76 27.54 5.44
C ALA A 37 -28.44 26.84 5.08
N CYS A 38 -27.38 27.05 5.87
CA CYS A 38 -26.08 26.41 5.66
C CYS A 38 -26.13 24.88 5.87
N SER A 39 -27.09 24.38 6.66
CA SER A 39 -27.34 22.94 6.79
C SER A 39 -28.42 22.49 5.79
N LEU A 40 -28.01 21.75 4.75
CA LEU A 40 -28.89 21.30 3.65
C LEU A 40 -30.13 20.53 4.16
N HIS A 41 -29.98 19.79 5.25
CA HIS A 41 -31.05 18.99 5.86
C HIS A 41 -32.16 19.87 6.46
N ILE A 42 -31.78 21.02 7.01
CA ILE A 42 -32.68 21.97 7.68
C ILE A 42 -33.46 22.80 6.65
N TRP A 43 -32.85 23.12 5.51
CA TRP A 43 -33.49 23.87 4.45
C TRP A 43 -34.74 23.18 3.87
N HIS A 44 -34.72 21.85 3.74
CA HIS A 44 -35.88 21.06 3.31
C HIS A 44 -37.05 21.10 4.32
N PHE A 45 -36.74 21.11 5.62
CA PHE A 45 -37.73 21.20 6.69
C PHE A 45 -38.36 22.61 6.74
N LEU A 46 -37.54 23.65 6.61
CA LEU A 46 -38.02 25.04 6.59
C LEU A 46 -38.92 25.35 5.39
N ARG A 47 -38.78 24.65 4.26
CA ARG A 47 -39.65 24.80 3.09
C ARG A 47 -41.12 24.41 3.36
N HIS A 48 -41.38 23.62 4.40
CA HIS A 48 -42.73 23.23 4.81
C HIS A 48 -43.37 24.23 5.78
N ILE A 49 -42.57 25.12 6.36
CA ILE A 49 -43.05 26.18 7.24
C ILE A 49 -43.45 27.35 6.34
N GLY A 50 -44.71 27.78 6.42
CA GLY A 50 -45.28 28.88 5.61
C GLY A 50 -44.65 30.25 5.92
N GLU A 51 -45.47 31.30 6.11
CA GLU A 51 -44.93 32.64 6.45
C GLU A 51 -44.10 32.62 7.75
N ILE A 52 -42.79 32.77 7.58
CA ILE A 52 -41.82 32.83 8.66
C ILE A 52 -41.88 34.25 9.27
N ASN A 53 -42.58 34.37 10.39
CA ASN A 53 -42.52 35.56 11.24
C ASN A 53 -41.32 35.47 12.20
N TYR A 54 -40.81 36.61 12.65
CA TYR A 54 -39.70 36.73 13.61
C TYR A 54 -39.75 35.76 14.81
N PRO A 55 -40.86 35.63 15.57
CA PRO A 55 -40.96 34.68 16.68
C PRO A 55 -41.05 33.23 16.20
N ARG A 56 -41.78 32.96 15.11
CA ARG A 56 -41.93 31.60 14.56
C ARG A 56 -40.62 31.04 14.04
N LEU A 57 -39.74 31.89 13.50
CA LEU A 57 -38.41 31.48 13.10
C LEU A 57 -37.59 31.02 14.31
N ALA A 58 -37.60 31.82 15.38
CA ALA A 58 -36.87 31.50 16.60
C ALA A 58 -37.35 30.17 17.19
N ASP A 59 -38.67 29.98 17.26
CA ASP A 59 -39.30 28.74 17.75
C ASP A 59 -38.94 27.53 16.87
N SER A 60 -38.92 27.72 15.55
CA SER A 60 -38.54 26.67 14.60
C SER A 60 -37.06 26.32 14.71
N GLY A 61 -36.18 27.32 14.85
CA GLY A 61 -34.74 27.14 15.05
C GLY A 61 -34.44 26.41 16.36
N ALA A 62 -35.16 26.73 17.45
CA ALA A 62 -35.05 26.04 18.72
C ALA A 62 -35.54 24.58 18.63
N GLY A 63 -36.64 24.33 17.91
CA GLY A 63 -37.16 22.97 17.69
C GLY A 63 -36.22 22.06 16.88
N ILE A 64 -35.37 22.64 16.03
CA ILE A 64 -34.36 21.92 15.26
C ILE A 64 -33.06 21.76 16.07
N SER A 65 -32.80 22.64 17.03
CA SER A 65 -31.62 22.55 17.88
C SER A 65 -31.71 21.33 18.82
N GLY A 66 -30.61 20.58 18.96
CA GLY A 66 -30.51 19.43 19.87
C GLY A 66 -30.44 19.80 21.36
N ALA A 67 -30.98 20.96 21.75
CA ALA A 67 -30.84 21.51 23.09
C ALA A 67 -31.62 20.71 24.16
N ASN A 68 -31.14 20.76 25.40
CA ASN A 68 -31.76 20.04 26.51
C ASN A 68 -33.17 20.56 26.81
N LYS A 69 -34.07 19.69 27.26
CA LYS A 69 -35.46 20.03 27.60
C LYS A 69 -35.58 21.26 28.51
N HIS A 70 -34.71 21.40 29.50
CA HIS A 70 -34.68 22.55 30.42
C HIS A 70 -34.27 23.86 29.73
N GLN A 71 -33.36 23.79 28.76
CA GLN A 71 -32.93 24.96 27.99
C GLN A 71 -34.02 25.41 27.01
N ASN A 72 -34.68 24.44 26.36
CA ASN A 72 -35.84 24.72 25.49
C ASN A 72 -37.02 25.30 26.28
N GLN A 73 -37.25 24.82 27.50
CA GLN A 73 -38.28 25.37 28.38
C GLN A 73 -38.03 26.86 28.69
N GLY A 74 -36.80 27.21 29.11
CA GLY A 74 -36.44 28.61 29.37
C GLY A 74 -36.53 29.50 28.12
N PHE A 75 -36.25 28.94 26.95
CA PHE A 75 -36.44 29.61 25.67
C PHE A 75 -37.92 29.91 25.36
N PHE A 76 -38.83 28.92 25.52
CA PHE A 76 -40.26 29.10 25.23
C PHE A 76 -40.98 30.00 26.27
N GLU A 77 -40.40 30.16 27.46
CA GLU A 77 -40.91 31.07 28.50
C GLU A 77 -40.54 32.55 28.22
N GLU A 78 -39.52 32.82 27.39
CA GLU A 78 -39.06 34.18 27.12
C GLU A 78 -40.00 34.89 26.15
N LEU A 79 -40.80 35.85 26.62
CA LEU A 79 -41.78 36.60 25.81
C LEU A 79 -41.17 37.72 24.94
N ASP A 80 -39.88 38.02 25.11
CA ASP A 80 -39.14 39.03 24.36
C ASP A 80 -38.54 38.43 23.07
N VAL A 81 -39.00 38.92 21.92
CA VAL A 81 -38.61 38.39 20.60
C VAL A 81 -37.12 38.58 20.33
N HIS A 82 -36.52 39.68 20.77
CA HIS A 82 -35.10 39.95 20.53
C HIS A 82 -34.22 38.97 21.30
N LYS A 83 -34.47 38.84 22.61
CA LYS A 83 -33.74 37.89 23.46
C LYS A 83 -33.94 36.45 23.02
N ARG A 84 -35.16 36.11 22.59
CA ARG A 84 -35.47 34.79 22.04
C ARG A 84 -34.63 34.51 20.79
N GLN A 85 -34.53 35.43 19.85
CA GLN A 85 -33.69 35.26 18.65
C GLN A 85 -32.20 35.10 18.96
N GLU A 86 -31.68 35.85 19.93
CA GLU A 86 -30.28 35.74 20.36
C GLU A 86 -29.97 34.36 20.95
N LEU A 87 -30.87 33.83 21.79
CA LEU A 87 -30.78 32.48 22.34
C LEU A 87 -30.85 31.41 21.23
N THR A 88 -31.76 31.56 20.26
CA THR A 88 -31.81 30.65 19.10
C THR A 88 -30.50 30.68 18.32
N LEU A 89 -29.94 31.86 18.09
CA LEU A 89 -28.70 32.00 17.33
C LEU A 89 -27.53 31.28 18.02
N GLU A 90 -27.44 31.35 19.34
CA GLU A 90 -26.43 30.61 20.10
C GLU A 90 -26.61 29.09 19.96
N LEU A 91 -27.83 28.59 20.08
CA LEU A 91 -28.15 27.16 19.96
C LEU A 91 -27.86 26.64 18.55
N VAL A 92 -28.28 27.37 17.52
CA VAL A 92 -28.05 26.99 16.12
C VAL A 92 -26.57 27.01 15.76
N LYS A 93 -25.79 27.97 16.29
CA LYS A 93 -24.32 27.99 16.08
C LYS A 93 -23.63 26.75 16.65
N LYS A 94 -23.99 26.35 17.88
CA LYS A 94 -23.47 25.11 18.50
C LYS A 94 -23.81 23.88 17.65
N GLU A 95 -25.03 23.82 17.13
CA GLU A 95 -25.48 22.71 16.27
C GLU A 95 -24.67 22.64 14.95
N VAL A 96 -24.37 23.78 14.33
CA VAL A 96 -23.53 23.82 13.12
C VAL A 96 -22.11 23.32 13.40
N GLU A 97 -21.53 23.64 14.56
CA GLU A 97 -20.21 23.14 14.95
C GLU A 97 -20.20 21.62 15.15
N ILE A 98 -21.23 21.09 15.82
CA ILE A 98 -21.41 19.64 16.01
C ILE A 98 -21.51 18.94 14.65
N ASN A 99 -22.31 19.47 13.73
CA ASN A 99 -22.47 18.89 12.39
C ASN A 99 -21.16 18.88 11.59
N LYS A 100 -20.34 19.94 11.67
CA LYS A 100 -19.01 19.97 11.03
C LYS A 100 -18.10 18.87 11.58
N ILE A 101 -18.12 18.67 12.90
CA ILE A 101 -17.34 17.60 13.54
C ILE A 101 -17.84 16.23 13.07
N GLN A 102 -19.15 16.00 13.04
CA GLN A 102 -19.73 14.74 12.56
C GLN A 102 -19.37 14.46 11.10
N GLU A 103 -19.39 15.46 10.22
CA GLU A 103 -18.97 15.32 8.83
C GLU A 103 -17.47 14.98 8.72
N SER A 104 -16.62 15.59 9.55
CA SER A 104 -15.18 15.27 9.58
C SER A 104 -14.92 13.84 10.07
N ILE A 105 -15.68 13.38 11.08
CA ILE A 105 -15.61 12.01 11.59
C ILE A 105 -16.09 11.04 10.50
N ALA A 106 -17.20 11.35 9.83
CA ALA A 106 -17.72 10.53 8.75
C ALA A 106 -16.69 10.33 7.63
N LYS A 107 -16.02 11.41 7.20
CA LYS A 107 -14.94 11.33 6.19
C LYS A 107 -13.78 10.44 6.64
N VAL A 108 -13.29 10.60 7.86
CA VAL A 108 -12.20 9.77 8.41
C VAL A 108 -12.61 8.29 8.51
N VAL A 109 -13.85 8.02 8.92
CA VAL A 109 -14.38 6.65 9.02
C VAL A 109 -14.55 6.04 7.64
N GLU A 110 -15.04 6.78 6.64
CA GLU A 110 -15.17 6.31 5.27
C GLU A 110 -13.81 5.99 4.62
N GLU A 111 -12.81 6.85 4.80
CA GLU A 111 -11.44 6.60 4.31
C GLU A 111 -10.86 5.31 4.88
N LYS A 112 -11.03 5.09 6.19
CA LYS A 112 -10.56 3.87 6.87
C LYS A 112 -11.32 2.62 6.41
N ILE A 113 -12.65 2.70 6.35
CA ILE A 113 -13.50 1.59 5.90
C ILE A 113 -13.21 1.24 4.44
N SER A 114 -12.98 2.23 3.56
CA SER A 114 -12.66 2.01 2.15
C SER A 114 -11.39 1.16 1.97
N GLY A 115 -10.33 1.46 2.73
CA GLY A 115 -9.09 0.67 2.74
C GLY A 115 -9.30 -0.77 3.22
N ASP A 116 -10.05 -0.96 4.31
CA ASP A 116 -10.33 -2.27 4.89
C ASP A 116 -11.25 -3.12 3.99
N ARG A 117 -12.28 -2.51 3.39
CA ARG A 117 -13.19 -3.18 2.45
C ARG A 117 -12.45 -3.66 1.21
N ARG A 118 -11.55 -2.84 0.66
CA ARG A 118 -10.70 -3.21 -0.49
C ARG A 118 -9.80 -4.39 -0.16
N ARG A 119 -9.23 -4.44 1.06
CA ARG A 119 -8.42 -5.58 1.53
C ARG A 119 -9.24 -6.87 1.65
N ILE A 120 -10.44 -6.81 2.22
CA ILE A 120 -11.30 -7.98 2.39
C ILE A 120 -11.69 -8.56 1.01
N ILE A 121 -12.13 -7.69 0.08
CA ILE A 121 -12.50 -8.11 -1.28
C ILE A 121 -11.31 -8.72 -2.02
N LEU A 122 -10.13 -8.10 -1.96
CA LEU A 122 -8.92 -8.65 -2.58
C LEU A 122 -8.57 -10.01 -1.96
N THR A 123 -8.68 -10.16 -0.64
CA THR A 123 -8.37 -11.43 0.05
C THR A 123 -9.33 -12.55 -0.36
N GLU A 124 -10.62 -12.26 -0.48
CA GLU A 124 -11.60 -13.23 -0.97
C GLU A 124 -11.35 -13.60 -2.43
N GLN A 125 -11.05 -12.62 -3.29
CA GLN A 125 -10.70 -12.87 -4.69
C GLN A 125 -9.46 -13.78 -4.80
N ILE A 126 -8.45 -13.56 -3.96
CA ILE A 126 -7.24 -14.39 -3.92
C ILE A 126 -7.57 -15.81 -3.49
N ASN A 127 -8.41 -15.98 -2.47
CA ASN A 127 -8.80 -17.29 -1.98
C ASN A 127 -9.66 -18.05 -3.01
N ALA A 128 -10.53 -17.35 -3.74
CA ALA A 128 -11.28 -17.92 -4.86
C ALA A 128 -10.35 -18.37 -5.99
N ILE A 129 -9.40 -17.52 -6.39
CA ILE A 129 -8.39 -17.84 -7.43
C ILE A 129 -7.54 -19.05 -7.02
N LYS A 130 -7.10 -19.13 -5.76
CA LYS A 130 -6.33 -20.29 -5.24
C LYS A 130 -7.14 -21.59 -5.32
N LYS A 131 -8.44 -21.52 -5.04
CA LYS A 131 -9.35 -22.67 -5.10
C LYS A 131 -9.62 -23.12 -6.53
N GLU A 132 -9.76 -22.18 -7.47
CA GLU A 132 -9.96 -22.49 -8.89
C GLU A 132 -8.69 -23.01 -9.58
N LEU A 133 -7.52 -22.48 -9.22
CA LEU A 133 -6.25 -22.91 -9.81
C LEU A 133 -5.77 -24.30 -9.32
N GLY A 134 -6.46 -24.92 -8.36
CA GLY A 134 -6.06 -26.24 -7.84
C GLY A 134 -4.66 -26.26 -7.24
N VAL A 135 -4.09 -25.11 -6.90
CA VAL A 135 -2.80 -24.99 -6.24
C VAL A 135 -3.04 -25.29 -4.75
N GLU A 136 -3.29 -26.57 -4.45
CA GLU A 136 -2.81 -27.08 -3.18
C GLU A 136 -1.32 -26.75 -3.13
N THR A 137 -0.93 -26.02 -2.10
CA THR A 137 0.44 -25.61 -1.89
C THR A 137 1.31 -26.86 -1.89
N ASP A 138 1.99 -27.09 -3.01
CA ASP A 138 2.86 -28.25 -3.21
C ASP A 138 4.20 -27.95 -2.51
N GLU A 139 4.15 -27.83 -1.19
CA GLU A 139 5.20 -27.26 -0.34
C GLU A 139 6.41 -28.20 -0.16
N LYS A 140 6.42 -29.37 -0.80
CA LYS A 140 7.38 -30.44 -0.50
C LYS A 140 8.16 -30.97 -1.71
N SER A 141 7.92 -30.52 -2.94
CA SER A 141 8.37 -31.32 -4.11
C SER A 141 9.87 -31.27 -4.44
N ALA A 142 10.63 -30.26 -4.03
CA ALA A 142 12.05 -30.16 -4.40
C ALA A 142 12.99 -30.90 -3.40
N CYS A 143 12.92 -30.58 -2.10
CA CYS A 143 13.75 -31.22 -1.08
C CYS A 143 13.45 -32.72 -0.90
N SER A 144 12.21 -33.16 -1.16
CA SER A 144 11.83 -34.57 -1.14
C SER A 144 12.53 -35.39 -2.23
N LYS A 145 12.73 -34.81 -3.43
CA LYS A 145 13.45 -35.47 -4.53
C LYS A 145 14.92 -35.70 -4.20
N PHE A 146 15.57 -34.74 -3.53
CA PHE A 146 16.96 -34.89 -3.08
C PHE A 146 17.08 -35.90 -1.94
N ARG A 147 16.15 -35.87 -0.96
CA ARG A 147 16.08 -36.91 0.09
C ARG A 147 15.92 -38.32 -0.51
N GLY A 148 15.00 -38.50 -1.45
CA GLY A 148 14.79 -39.80 -2.11
C GLY A 148 15.99 -40.32 -2.90
N ARG A 149 16.92 -39.45 -3.33
CA ARG A 149 18.19 -39.86 -3.97
C ARG A 149 19.31 -40.16 -2.96
N ILE A 150 19.26 -39.55 -1.78
CA ILE A 150 20.28 -39.70 -0.73
C ILE A 150 19.96 -40.89 0.18
N ASP A 151 18.68 -41.13 0.48
CA ASP A 151 18.21 -42.25 1.31
C ASP A 151 18.76 -43.62 0.89
N PRO A 152 18.81 -44.01 -0.41
CA PRO A 152 19.37 -45.31 -0.81
C PRO A 152 20.91 -45.41 -0.74
N ILE A 153 21.62 -44.28 -0.60
CA ILE A 153 23.09 -44.23 -0.60
C ILE A 153 23.63 -43.96 0.81
N LYS A 154 22.76 -43.65 1.78
CA LYS A 154 23.09 -43.20 3.14
C LYS A 154 24.08 -44.12 3.87
N ASP A 155 23.96 -45.44 3.69
CA ASP A 155 24.80 -46.43 4.37
C ASP A 155 26.24 -46.53 3.81
N LYS A 156 26.49 -46.00 2.60
CA LYS A 156 27.81 -46.02 1.95
C LYS A 156 28.60 -44.74 2.15
N ILE A 157 28.00 -43.72 2.74
CA ILE A 157 28.57 -42.38 2.85
C ILE A 157 29.30 -42.25 4.21
N PRO A 158 30.58 -41.86 4.24
CA PRO A 158 31.28 -41.59 5.48
C PRO A 158 30.58 -40.51 6.33
N GLU A 159 30.59 -40.65 7.66
CA GLU A 159 29.89 -39.74 8.59
C GLU A 159 30.21 -38.25 8.40
N HIS A 160 31.44 -37.91 8.00
CA HIS A 160 31.81 -36.51 7.75
C HIS A 160 31.08 -35.91 6.54
N VAL A 161 30.85 -36.71 5.49
CA VAL A 161 30.14 -36.28 4.29
C VAL A 161 28.64 -36.17 4.58
N LEU A 162 28.09 -37.07 5.39
CA LEU A 162 26.69 -36.98 5.83
C LEU A 162 26.42 -35.70 6.61
N LYS A 163 27.34 -35.27 7.51
CA LYS A 163 27.20 -34.00 8.23
C LYS A 163 27.20 -32.80 7.30
N VAL A 164 28.11 -32.77 6.33
CA VAL A 164 28.16 -31.69 5.32
C VAL A 164 26.90 -31.71 4.46
N VAL A 165 26.43 -32.89 4.02
CA VAL A 165 25.19 -33.02 3.25
C VAL A 165 23.97 -32.60 4.06
N GLU A 166 23.92 -32.89 5.37
CA GLU A 166 22.83 -32.44 6.24
C GLU A 166 22.90 -30.94 6.54
N GLU A 167 24.09 -30.35 6.69
CA GLU A 167 24.29 -28.90 6.76
C GLU A 167 23.87 -28.22 5.45
N GLU A 168 24.25 -28.78 4.30
CA GLU A 168 23.88 -28.28 2.97
C GLU A 168 22.39 -28.48 2.69
N LEU A 169 21.76 -29.58 3.13
CA LEU A 169 20.31 -29.78 3.04
C LEU A 169 19.53 -28.85 3.98
N LYS A 170 20.10 -28.49 5.13
CA LYS A 170 19.56 -27.44 6.02
C LYS A 170 19.74 -26.06 5.39
N SER A 171 20.88 -25.79 4.77
CA SER A 171 21.14 -24.55 4.03
C SER A 171 20.24 -24.43 2.79
N CYS A 172 20.01 -25.56 2.10
CA CYS A 172 19.10 -25.75 0.97
C CYS A 172 17.63 -25.87 1.43
N SER A 173 17.33 -25.76 2.73
CA SER A 173 15.97 -25.51 3.18
C SER A 173 15.56 -24.22 2.48
N CYS A 174 14.68 -24.38 1.50
CA CYS A 174 14.37 -23.33 0.54
C CYS A 174 13.89 -22.14 1.35
N LEU A 175 14.75 -21.12 1.50
CA LEU A 175 14.41 -19.88 2.17
C LEU A 175 13.34 -19.23 1.30
N LYS A 176 12.07 -19.59 1.54
CA LYS A 176 10.94 -18.96 0.89
C LYS A 176 11.08 -17.46 1.19
N PRO A 177 11.07 -16.60 0.17
CA PRO A 177 11.10 -15.17 0.42
C PRO A 177 9.92 -14.83 1.33
N ASN A 178 10.19 -14.08 2.39
CA ASN A 178 9.12 -13.62 3.27
C ASN A 178 8.42 -12.45 2.58
N PHE A 179 7.32 -12.73 1.88
CA PHE A 179 6.48 -11.73 1.22
C PHE A 179 5.51 -11.02 2.17
N ASP A 180 5.94 -10.73 3.40
CA ASP A 180 5.12 -9.98 4.34
C ASP A 180 5.26 -8.48 4.10
N VAL A 181 4.19 -7.88 3.57
CA VAL A 181 4.15 -6.47 3.15
C VAL A 181 4.38 -5.55 4.36
N LEU A 182 3.81 -5.90 5.52
CA LEU A 182 3.95 -5.10 6.76
C LEU A 182 5.39 -5.10 7.29
N ARG A 183 6.07 -6.24 7.19
CA ARG A 183 7.50 -6.33 7.54
C ARG A 183 8.34 -5.53 6.55
N ALA A 184 8.07 -5.66 5.26
CA ALA A 184 8.81 -4.94 4.22
C ALA A 184 8.67 -3.42 4.38
N GLU A 185 7.46 -2.92 4.65
CA GLU A 185 7.20 -1.49 4.89
C GLU A 185 8.05 -0.95 6.05
N LYS A 186 8.03 -1.64 7.20
CA LYS A 186 8.84 -1.25 8.37
C LYS A 186 10.34 -1.23 8.06
N MET A 187 10.86 -2.28 7.41
CA MET A 187 12.29 -2.37 7.09
C MET A 187 12.73 -1.28 6.10
N LEU A 188 11.91 -0.98 5.09
CA LEU A 188 12.19 0.09 4.12
C LEU A 188 12.11 1.47 4.76
N ASP A 189 11.21 1.68 5.72
CA ASP A 189 11.11 2.92 6.48
C ASP A 189 12.25 3.12 7.48
N GLU A 190 12.76 2.03 8.07
CA GLU A 190 13.93 2.04 8.94
C GLU A 190 15.23 2.35 8.16
N ASP A 191 15.43 1.72 7.00
CA ASP A 191 16.67 1.86 6.23
C ASP A 191 16.72 3.13 5.36
N HIS A 192 15.57 3.66 4.93
CA HIS A 192 15.50 4.79 3.98
C HIS A 192 14.53 5.88 4.44
N TYR A 193 15.02 7.10 4.60
CA TYR A 193 14.16 8.25 4.89
C TYR A 193 13.50 8.80 3.60
N ARG A 194 12.22 9.17 3.66
CA ARG A 194 11.38 9.63 2.52
C ARG A 194 11.16 8.53 1.47
N LEU A 195 11.19 8.88 0.17
CA LEU A 195 10.99 7.98 -0.97
C LEU A 195 9.64 7.25 -0.97
N SER A 196 8.56 7.93 -0.60
CA SER A 196 7.21 7.34 -0.51
C SER A 196 6.78 6.66 -1.82
N GLU A 197 6.96 7.32 -2.97
CA GLU A 197 6.60 6.76 -4.28
C GLU A 197 7.40 5.48 -4.61
N VAL A 198 8.70 5.45 -4.30
CA VAL A 198 9.55 4.29 -4.58
C VAL A 198 9.21 3.14 -3.66
N LYS A 199 8.97 3.42 -2.37
CA LYS A 199 8.55 2.42 -1.39
C LYS A 199 7.20 1.82 -1.75
N GLU A 200 6.23 2.63 -2.15
CA GLU A 200 4.91 2.16 -2.60
C GLU A 200 5.05 1.19 -3.78
N ARG A 201 5.88 1.51 -4.79
CA ARG A 201 6.17 0.59 -5.91
C ARG A 201 6.83 -0.71 -5.50
N ILE A 202 7.76 -0.66 -4.54
CA ILE A 202 8.41 -1.86 -4.01
C ILE A 202 7.39 -2.72 -3.23
N LEU A 203 6.50 -2.11 -2.45
CA LEU A 203 5.45 -2.81 -1.72
C LEU A 203 4.42 -3.43 -2.68
N GLU A 204 4.04 -2.73 -3.75
CA GLU A 204 3.22 -3.28 -4.84
C GLU A 204 3.86 -4.53 -5.45
N PHE A 205 5.17 -4.49 -5.69
CA PHE A 205 5.92 -5.61 -6.23
C PHE A 205 5.92 -6.83 -5.28
N ILE A 206 6.21 -6.61 -3.99
CA ILE A 206 6.20 -7.65 -2.96
C ILE A 206 4.79 -8.24 -2.82
N ALA A 207 3.76 -7.40 -2.87
CA ALA A 207 2.37 -7.83 -2.85
C ALA A 207 2.04 -8.73 -4.06
N VAL A 208 2.44 -8.36 -5.27
CA VAL A 208 2.26 -9.22 -6.47
C VAL A 208 3.03 -10.54 -6.34
N GLY A 209 4.23 -10.52 -5.76
CA GLY A 209 5.00 -11.73 -5.46
C GLY A 209 4.25 -12.68 -4.51
N ARG A 210 3.62 -12.13 -3.45
CA ARG A 210 2.76 -12.89 -2.53
C ARG A 210 1.58 -13.56 -3.23
N LEU A 211 0.99 -12.88 -4.22
CA LEU A 211 -0.17 -13.38 -4.98
C LEU A 211 0.18 -14.55 -5.89
N ARG A 212 1.28 -14.43 -6.63
CA ARG A 212 1.68 -15.41 -7.65
C ARG A 212 2.56 -16.54 -7.10
N GLY A 213 3.07 -16.40 -5.87
CA GLY A 213 4.07 -17.31 -5.29
C GLY A 213 5.45 -17.23 -5.94
N THR A 214 5.59 -16.46 -7.03
CA THR A 214 6.82 -16.15 -7.75
C THR A 214 6.69 -14.75 -8.37
N SER A 215 7.69 -13.88 -8.19
CA SER A 215 7.79 -12.62 -8.93
C SER A 215 8.84 -12.73 -10.02
N LYS A 216 8.39 -13.04 -11.25
CA LYS A 216 9.26 -13.04 -12.45
C LYS A 216 9.49 -11.64 -13.05
N LYS A 217 9.12 -10.58 -12.33
CA LYS A 217 9.24 -9.21 -12.83
C LYS A 217 10.58 -8.66 -12.37
N ILE A 218 11.25 -7.90 -13.23
CA ILE A 218 12.51 -7.25 -12.87
C ILE A 218 12.25 -5.78 -12.56
N ILE A 219 12.83 -5.28 -11.47
CA ILE A 219 12.75 -3.88 -11.06
C ILE A 219 13.95 -3.09 -11.62
N ARG A 220 13.71 -1.90 -12.15
CA ARG A 220 14.76 -0.94 -12.52
C ARG A 220 14.69 0.30 -11.62
N LEU A 221 15.81 0.66 -10.99
CA LEU A 221 15.97 1.85 -10.19
C LEU A 221 16.81 2.90 -10.95
N SER A 222 16.13 3.90 -11.53
CA SER A 222 16.75 5.05 -12.22
C SER A 222 16.92 6.25 -11.29
N GLY A 223 17.86 7.15 -11.59
CA GLY A 223 18.21 8.30 -10.74
C GLY A 223 19.70 8.66 -10.70
N PRO A 224 20.06 9.85 -10.18
CA PRO A 224 21.45 10.33 -10.09
C PRO A 224 22.36 9.44 -9.23
N PRO A 225 23.69 9.59 -9.29
CA PRO A 225 24.59 8.78 -8.49
C PRO A 225 24.52 9.27 -7.04
N GLY A 226 24.68 8.36 -6.07
CA GLY A 226 24.62 8.70 -4.65
C GLY A 226 23.21 8.77 -4.03
N VAL A 227 22.14 8.48 -4.78
CA VAL A 227 20.76 8.41 -4.24
C VAL A 227 20.44 7.13 -3.46
N GLY A 228 21.41 6.21 -3.31
CA GLY A 228 21.24 5.02 -2.48
C GLY A 228 20.56 3.82 -3.16
N LYS A 229 20.58 3.69 -4.49
CA LYS A 229 20.00 2.53 -5.22
C LYS A 229 20.46 1.19 -4.69
N THR A 230 21.78 1.05 -4.50
CA THR A 230 22.42 -0.15 -3.94
C THR A 230 21.95 -0.43 -2.52
N SER A 231 21.73 0.63 -1.73
CA SER A 231 21.22 0.49 -0.36
C SER A 231 19.76 0.05 -0.32
N ILE A 232 18.92 0.54 -1.24
CA ILE A 232 17.52 0.10 -1.39
C ILE A 232 17.48 -1.39 -1.71
N GLY A 233 18.32 -1.86 -2.64
CA GLY A 233 18.36 -3.29 -2.96
C GLY A 233 18.79 -4.18 -1.79
N ARG A 234 19.70 -3.69 -0.94
CA ARG A 234 20.08 -4.40 0.28
C ARG A 234 18.93 -4.44 1.30
N SER A 235 18.13 -3.38 1.40
CA SER A 235 16.94 -3.35 2.27
C SER A 235 15.85 -4.31 1.77
N ILE A 236 15.62 -4.36 0.46
CA ILE A 236 14.68 -5.33 -0.15
C ILE A 236 15.11 -6.77 0.15
N ALA A 237 16.40 -7.09 -0.02
CA ALA A 237 16.91 -8.42 0.32
C ALA A 237 16.69 -8.77 1.79
N ARG A 238 16.91 -7.81 2.69
CA ARG A 238 16.65 -7.97 4.13
C ARG A 238 15.17 -8.17 4.44
N ALA A 239 14.29 -7.42 3.78
CA ALA A 239 12.84 -7.54 3.92
C ALA A 239 12.32 -8.92 3.50
N LEU A 240 12.84 -9.43 2.39
CA LEU A 240 12.48 -10.74 1.83
C LEU A 240 13.21 -11.92 2.49
N ASP A 241 14.16 -11.66 3.39
CA ASP A 241 15.05 -12.67 3.98
C ASP A 241 15.85 -13.47 2.93
N CYS A 242 16.17 -12.81 1.82
CA CYS A 242 16.97 -13.36 0.73
C CYS A 242 18.42 -12.93 0.88
N LYS A 243 19.33 -13.81 0.43
CA LYS A 243 20.74 -13.46 0.34
C LYS A 243 20.96 -12.45 -0.78
N PHE A 244 21.80 -11.45 -0.52
CA PHE A 244 22.09 -10.36 -1.45
C PHE A 244 23.43 -10.58 -2.15
N PHE A 245 23.42 -10.52 -3.48
CA PHE A 245 24.63 -10.54 -4.31
C PHE A 245 24.66 -9.30 -5.22
N LEU A 246 25.79 -8.63 -5.28
CA LEU A 246 26.01 -7.44 -6.11
C LEU A 246 27.15 -7.71 -7.07
N PHE A 247 26.95 -7.37 -8.34
CA PHE A 247 28.05 -7.24 -9.28
C PHE A 247 27.83 -6.05 -10.22
N SER A 248 28.92 -5.36 -10.57
CA SER A 248 28.90 -4.28 -11.56
C SER A 248 29.07 -4.87 -12.94
N VAL A 249 28.30 -4.36 -13.88
CA VAL A 249 28.45 -4.65 -15.32
C VAL A 249 29.06 -3.48 -16.09
N GLY A 250 29.36 -2.38 -15.39
CA GLY A 250 29.98 -1.20 -15.97
C GLY A 250 31.40 -1.50 -16.45
N GLY A 251 31.63 -1.31 -17.75
CA GLY A 251 32.92 -1.64 -18.37
C GLY A 251 33.14 -3.13 -18.65
N LEU A 252 32.09 -3.96 -18.60
CA LEU A 252 32.16 -5.31 -19.16
C LEU A 252 32.24 -5.24 -20.69
N PHE A 253 33.22 -5.97 -21.22
CA PHE A 253 33.47 -6.05 -22.65
C PHE A 253 33.29 -7.48 -23.20
N ASP A 254 33.55 -8.49 -22.38
CA ASP A 254 33.52 -9.89 -22.82
C ASP A 254 32.28 -10.64 -22.30
N VAL A 255 31.65 -11.39 -23.19
CA VAL A 255 30.56 -12.32 -22.89
C VAL A 255 31.02 -13.42 -21.92
N ALA A 256 32.30 -13.78 -21.95
CA ALA A 256 32.88 -14.80 -21.09
C ALA A 256 32.86 -14.42 -19.60
N GLU A 257 32.72 -13.15 -19.24
CA GLU A 257 32.53 -12.76 -17.84
C GLU A 257 31.15 -13.16 -17.31
N ILE A 258 30.13 -13.16 -18.18
CA ILE A 258 28.75 -13.51 -17.83
C ILE A 258 28.54 -15.02 -17.92
N LYS A 259 28.94 -15.63 -19.05
CA LYS A 259 28.73 -17.06 -19.35
C LYS A 259 29.90 -17.98 -18.98
N GLY A 260 31.03 -17.43 -18.56
CA GLY A 260 32.23 -18.19 -18.29
C GLY A 260 33.04 -18.53 -19.54
N HIS A 261 34.25 -19.03 -19.31
CA HIS A 261 35.15 -19.53 -20.34
C HIS A 261 34.99 -21.04 -20.49
N ARG A 262 35.24 -21.58 -21.69
CA ARG A 262 35.37 -23.04 -21.85
C ARG A 262 36.54 -23.56 -21.01
N ARG A 263 36.38 -24.74 -20.39
CA ARG A 263 37.42 -25.37 -19.54
C ARG A 263 38.77 -25.56 -20.23
N THR A 264 38.78 -25.63 -21.55
CA THR A 264 39.98 -25.77 -22.37
C THR A 264 40.87 -24.53 -22.37
N CYS A 265 40.35 -23.38 -21.95
CA CYS A 265 41.10 -22.13 -21.89
C CYS A 265 42.02 -22.11 -20.65
N ILE A 266 43.26 -21.67 -20.83
CA ILE A 266 44.20 -21.46 -19.73
C ILE A 266 43.64 -20.34 -18.84
N GLY A 267 43.43 -20.62 -17.55
CA GLY A 267 42.82 -19.66 -16.62
C GLY A 267 41.30 -19.56 -16.72
N ALA A 268 40.63 -20.58 -17.28
CA ALA A 268 39.18 -20.59 -17.39
C ALA A 268 38.49 -20.36 -16.04
N MET A 269 37.58 -19.38 -16.00
CA MET A 269 36.75 -19.07 -14.86
C MET A 269 35.26 -19.25 -15.22
N PRO A 270 34.43 -19.69 -14.26
CA PRO A 270 32.98 -19.73 -14.43
C PRO A 270 32.40 -18.32 -14.50
N GLY A 271 31.23 -18.18 -15.12
CA GLY A 271 30.53 -16.90 -15.23
C GLY A 271 30.13 -16.32 -13.87
N LYS A 272 29.91 -15.01 -13.81
CA LYS A 272 29.53 -14.30 -12.57
C LYS A 272 28.29 -14.90 -11.89
N MET A 273 27.34 -15.41 -12.65
CA MET A 273 26.13 -16.03 -12.07
C MET A 273 26.44 -17.35 -11.35
N VAL A 274 27.31 -18.19 -11.91
CA VAL A 274 27.76 -19.42 -11.25
C VAL A 274 28.57 -19.09 -9.99
N GLN A 275 29.40 -18.05 -10.05
CA GLN A 275 30.12 -17.55 -8.88
C GLN A 275 29.16 -17.03 -7.80
N CYS A 276 28.08 -16.34 -8.19
CA CYS A 276 27.01 -15.90 -7.29
C CYS A 276 26.41 -17.09 -6.55
N LEU A 277 25.93 -18.09 -7.28
CA LEU A 277 25.32 -19.29 -6.69
C LEU A 277 26.27 -20.03 -5.76
N LYS A 278 27.55 -20.15 -6.15
CA LYS A 278 28.60 -20.76 -5.32
C LYS A 278 28.86 -19.99 -4.02
N ASN A 279 28.92 -18.67 -4.08
CA ASN A 279 29.22 -17.85 -2.91
C ASN A 279 28.03 -17.74 -1.96
N VAL A 280 26.81 -17.72 -2.51
CA VAL A 280 25.60 -17.48 -1.75
C VAL A 280 25.01 -18.77 -1.17
N GLY A 281 25.13 -19.90 -1.88
CA GLY A 281 24.65 -21.20 -1.42
C GLY A 281 23.13 -21.37 -1.41
N THR A 282 22.38 -20.52 -2.13
CA THR A 282 20.91 -20.58 -2.20
C THR A 282 20.42 -20.60 -3.64
N GLU A 283 19.29 -21.26 -3.91
CA GLU A 283 18.64 -21.28 -5.24
C GLU A 283 18.05 -19.92 -5.65
N ASN A 284 17.67 -19.09 -4.67
CA ASN A 284 16.91 -17.85 -4.88
C ASN A 284 17.60 -16.60 -4.29
N PRO A 285 18.85 -16.28 -4.67
CA PRO A 285 19.48 -15.04 -4.25
C PRO A 285 18.80 -13.83 -4.90
N LEU A 286 18.84 -12.69 -4.21
CA LEU A 286 18.54 -11.40 -4.80
C LEU A 286 19.82 -10.85 -5.43
N VAL A 287 19.78 -10.67 -6.74
CA VAL A 287 20.95 -10.26 -7.53
C VAL A 287 20.77 -8.83 -8.02
N LEU A 288 21.63 -7.93 -7.54
CA LEU A 288 21.71 -6.54 -7.97
C LEU A 288 22.75 -6.39 -9.07
N ILE A 289 22.30 -5.86 -10.22
CA ILE A 289 23.15 -5.54 -11.36
C ILE A 289 23.35 -4.02 -11.39
N ASP A 290 24.59 -3.57 -11.18
CA ASP A 290 24.94 -2.15 -11.14
C ASP A 290 25.58 -1.67 -12.44
N GLU A 291 25.34 -0.41 -12.79
CA GLU A 291 25.88 0.28 -13.98
C GLU A 291 25.54 -0.39 -15.33
N ILE A 292 24.31 -0.94 -15.48
CA ILE A 292 23.88 -1.55 -16.75
C ILE A 292 23.87 -0.58 -17.93
N ASP A 293 23.75 0.72 -17.66
CA ASP A 293 23.85 1.78 -18.67
C ASP A 293 25.26 1.91 -19.28
N LYS A 294 26.29 1.39 -18.61
CA LYS A 294 27.68 1.44 -19.09
C LYS A 294 28.12 0.16 -19.82
N LEU A 295 27.19 -0.74 -20.10
CA LEU A 295 27.46 -1.99 -20.80
C LEU A 295 27.70 -1.73 -22.30
N GLY A 296 28.73 -2.35 -22.89
CA GLY A 296 28.90 -2.40 -24.35
C GLY A 296 29.35 -1.10 -25.03
N VAL A 297 29.67 -0.04 -24.28
CA VAL A 297 29.97 1.31 -24.84
C VAL A 297 31.27 1.37 -25.68
N ARG A 298 32.09 0.29 -25.75
CA ARG A 298 33.41 0.34 -26.40
C ARG A 298 33.84 -0.86 -27.28
N CYS A 299 33.00 -1.85 -27.59
CA CYS A 299 33.49 -3.09 -28.25
C CYS A 299 32.74 -3.51 -29.52
N HIS A 300 33.51 -4.04 -30.49
CA HIS A 300 33.05 -4.61 -31.77
C HIS A 300 32.96 -6.15 -31.77
N ASP A 301 33.57 -6.83 -30.79
CA ASP A 301 33.57 -8.30 -30.68
C ASP A 301 32.62 -8.74 -29.57
N GLY A 302 31.46 -9.28 -29.98
CA GLY A 302 30.44 -9.81 -29.09
C GLY A 302 29.59 -8.72 -28.42
N ASP A 303 28.28 -8.97 -28.31
CA ASP A 303 27.38 -8.09 -27.59
C ASP A 303 27.13 -8.65 -26.18
N PRO A 304 27.80 -8.15 -25.12
CA PRO A 304 27.51 -8.58 -23.75
C PRO A 304 26.04 -8.32 -23.36
N ALA A 305 25.33 -7.43 -24.06
CA ALA A 305 23.91 -7.21 -23.85
C ALA A 305 23.09 -8.44 -24.24
N SER A 306 23.49 -9.17 -25.29
CA SER A 306 22.84 -10.43 -25.69
C SER A 306 22.94 -11.51 -24.61
N ALA A 307 24.10 -11.63 -23.96
CA ALA A 307 24.31 -12.56 -22.86
C ALA A 307 23.51 -12.14 -21.60
N MET A 308 23.34 -10.84 -21.38
CA MET A 308 22.45 -10.31 -20.37
C MET A 308 20.99 -10.61 -20.68
N LEU A 309 20.55 -10.47 -21.93
CA LEU A 309 19.17 -10.79 -22.32
C LEU A 309 18.85 -12.26 -22.06
N GLU A 310 19.75 -13.18 -22.40
CA GLU A 310 19.58 -14.61 -22.11
C GLU A 310 19.49 -14.92 -20.61
N LEU A 311 20.17 -14.12 -19.79
CA LEU A 311 20.13 -14.23 -18.33
C LEU A 311 18.79 -13.71 -17.76
N LEU A 312 18.27 -12.62 -18.32
CA LEU A 312 17.13 -11.87 -17.80
C LEU A 312 15.78 -12.36 -18.34
N ASP A 313 15.78 -12.96 -19.53
CA ASP A 313 14.57 -13.46 -20.17
C ASP A 313 14.05 -14.72 -19.44
N PRO A 314 12.82 -14.70 -18.89
CA PRO A 314 12.25 -15.85 -18.20
C PRO A 314 12.05 -17.09 -19.07
N GLU A 315 12.01 -16.97 -20.40
CA GLU A 315 11.93 -18.13 -21.29
C GLU A 315 13.29 -18.83 -21.46
N GLN A 316 14.37 -18.05 -21.48
CA GLN A 316 15.73 -18.54 -21.73
C GLN A 316 16.46 -18.91 -20.44
N ASN A 317 16.18 -18.22 -19.33
CA ASN A 317 16.88 -18.42 -18.05
C ASN A 317 16.69 -19.80 -17.42
N ALA A 318 15.68 -20.56 -17.85
CA ALA A 318 15.44 -21.93 -17.40
C ALA A 318 16.53 -22.90 -17.86
N ASN A 319 17.19 -22.57 -18.97
CA ASN A 319 18.23 -23.39 -19.59
C ASN A 319 19.51 -22.58 -19.82
N PHE A 320 19.84 -21.67 -18.90
CA PHE A 320 21.02 -20.83 -19.01
C PHE A 320 22.28 -21.69 -19.09
N LEU A 321 23.06 -21.55 -20.17
CA LEU A 321 24.26 -22.35 -20.39
C LEU A 321 25.50 -21.59 -19.95
N ASP A 322 26.19 -22.11 -18.93
CA ASP A 322 27.52 -21.64 -18.56
C ASP A 322 28.58 -22.47 -19.32
N HIS A 323 29.46 -21.79 -20.06
CA HIS A 323 30.47 -22.42 -20.90
C HIS A 323 31.57 -23.14 -20.08
N TYR A 324 31.75 -22.76 -18.83
CA TYR A 324 32.72 -23.40 -17.94
C TYR A 324 32.17 -24.69 -17.36
N LEU A 325 30.89 -24.71 -16.98
CA LEU A 325 30.25 -25.92 -16.47
C LEU A 325 29.80 -26.87 -17.57
N ASP A 326 29.50 -26.36 -18.76
CA ASP A 326 28.95 -27.09 -19.92
C ASP A 326 27.65 -27.83 -19.59
N ILE A 327 26.87 -27.25 -18.67
CA ILE A 327 25.60 -27.78 -18.16
C ILE A 327 24.61 -26.60 -18.10
N THR A 328 23.34 -26.88 -18.38
CA THR A 328 22.27 -25.88 -18.26
C THR A 328 21.88 -25.69 -16.79
N ILE A 329 21.74 -24.43 -16.40
CA ILE A 329 21.39 -24.01 -15.04
C ILE A 329 20.01 -23.35 -15.08
N GLY A 330 19.09 -23.87 -14.29
CA GLY A 330 17.76 -23.30 -14.14
C GLY A 330 17.76 -22.10 -13.21
N LEU A 331 17.85 -20.90 -13.78
CA LEU A 331 17.81 -19.63 -13.03
C LEU A 331 16.38 -19.10 -12.83
N SER A 332 15.35 -19.85 -13.23
CA SER A 332 13.95 -19.42 -13.20
C SER A 332 13.39 -19.07 -11.81
N LYS A 333 14.08 -19.49 -10.73
CA LYS A 333 13.73 -19.19 -9.34
C LYS A 333 14.62 -18.11 -8.71
N VAL A 334 15.66 -17.65 -9.41
CA VAL A 334 16.52 -16.55 -8.94
C VAL A 334 15.69 -15.27 -9.02
N PHE A 335 15.55 -14.57 -7.89
CA PHE A 335 14.93 -13.25 -7.87
C PHE A 335 15.94 -12.27 -8.48
N MET A 336 15.88 -12.09 -9.79
CA MET A 336 16.64 -11.06 -10.49
C MET A 336 15.96 -9.72 -10.27
N ASP A 337 16.10 -9.22 -9.05
CA ASP A 337 15.56 -7.94 -8.66
C ASP A 337 16.70 -6.96 -8.46
N ILE A 338 16.80 -6.06 -9.44
CA ILE A 338 17.25 -4.67 -9.38
C ILE A 338 18.37 -4.38 -10.39
N PHE A 339 18.03 -3.53 -11.37
CA PHE A 339 19.00 -2.80 -12.16
C PHE A 339 19.20 -1.39 -11.60
N SER A 340 20.43 -1.04 -11.27
CA SER A 340 20.82 0.34 -11.02
C SER A 340 21.31 0.96 -12.33
N SER A 341 20.71 2.08 -12.75
CA SER A 341 21.15 2.85 -13.93
C SER A 341 21.10 4.35 -13.66
N LEU A 342 22.18 5.06 -13.95
CA LEU A 342 22.25 6.52 -13.94
C LEU A 342 21.60 7.08 -15.22
N TYR A 343 20.88 8.23 -15.17
CA TYR A 343 20.91 9.32 -16.18
C TYR A 343 20.01 10.51 -15.79
N ILE A 344 20.53 11.71 -16.04
CA ILE A 344 19.85 13.02 -16.08
C ILE A 344 19.46 13.32 -17.53
N CYS A 345 18.26 13.89 -17.72
CA CYS A 345 17.69 14.60 -18.88
C CYS A 345 17.28 13.87 -20.18
N ASN A 346 16.00 14.09 -20.53
CA ASN A 346 15.37 14.21 -21.84
C ASN A 346 15.60 13.10 -22.89
N PHE A 347 14.56 12.29 -23.16
CA PHE A 347 13.89 12.29 -24.46
C PHE A 347 12.60 11.45 -24.43
N LEU A 348 11.54 12.06 -24.98
CA LEU A 348 10.28 11.56 -25.54
C LEU A 348 9.80 10.12 -25.30
N SER A 349 8.51 10.06 -24.94
CA SER A 349 7.43 9.28 -25.56
C SER A 349 7.82 8.11 -26.48
N LEU A 350 7.36 6.92 -26.09
CA LEU A 350 6.57 6.02 -26.95
C LEU A 350 5.80 5.02 -26.07
#